data_AF-A0A7V3YK58-F1
#
_entry.id   AF-A0A7V3YK58-F1
#
_cell.length_a   1.000
_cell.length_b   1.000
_cell.length_c   1.000
_cell.angle_alpha   90.00
_cell.angle_beta   90.00
_cell.angle_gamma   90.00
#
_symmetry.space_group_name_H-M   'P 1'
#
loop_
_entity.id
_entity.type
_entity.pdbx_description
1 polymer ?
#
loop_
_entity_poly.entity_id
_entity_poly.type
_entity_poly.pdbx_seq_one_letter_code
_entity_poly.pdbx_strand_id
1 'polypeptide(L)'
;MIQVVAEGTPSFEELLERGDALLKEGRFAEAEECFQKAQNTGKEHFILANGLGVLAYHRGRYREAEKLLRKAVRLNPEYAEGWNNLGAVYVAQGKLSDARASFAHALRLFPDLRDAQENYLFMCEKMGVRFPSLSLCMIAKNEEANLPRVLSSVCGLVDEIILVDTGSLDRTREVARSFGARVYDFPWCDDFAAARNEALRHATGEWILVLDADDEVDKAEFLRLKALLGVTDCTGFMLPIRSPLDREGRNVMTNYLVRVFRNDPRVRFRRRVHETVEGAILSMGGKIFRLTTIAILHHGYREAKKVAEKVSSRNFRLLLLALKENPKDLDILAYLGRSYLFRGEKKKARALFEKVLRLSKGFGFSTLSVHLDLAFMEGMEGNTEKALEYLARIKEHDPYLPDLWYVYGKVYERAGEWEKALESFEKVLTVDATKSTSLMVFFRVDFADLHVALAQCAAMMGDEEKAECYARKAFEHCPEDPGVLNNLAIALIRRGRAEEAEEYLERALRLDPGNGTILGNLLQLLVEEGKIDRAKSYLVRLRESLG
;
A
#
# COMPACT_ATOMS: atom_id res chain seq x y z
N MET A 1 -26.35 -42.63 4.77
CA MET A 1 -25.42 -42.78 3.64
C MET A 1 -24.83 -41.41 3.36
N ILE A 2 -23.63 -41.17 3.88
CA ILE A 2 -22.84 -39.98 3.58
C ILE A 2 -22.33 -40.18 2.14
N GLN A 3 -22.80 -39.37 1.20
CA GLN A 3 -22.20 -39.29 -0.12
C GLN A 3 -20.80 -38.70 0.05
N VAL A 4 -19.79 -39.56 0.05
CA VAL A 4 -18.42 -39.17 -0.25
C VAL A 4 -18.44 -38.69 -1.69
N VAL A 5 -18.41 -37.37 -1.88
CA VAL A 5 -18.12 -36.77 -3.18
C VAL A 5 -16.74 -37.27 -3.57
N ALA A 6 -16.67 -38.12 -4.59
CA ALA A 6 -15.39 -38.52 -5.16
C ALA A 6 -14.70 -37.24 -5.66
N GLU A 7 -13.60 -36.85 -5.01
CA GLU A 7 -12.67 -35.87 -5.57
C GLU A 7 -12.26 -36.40 -6.96
N GLY A 8 -12.67 -35.68 -8.01
CA GLY A 8 -12.26 -36.02 -9.37
C GLY A 8 -10.74 -36.06 -9.47
N THR A 9 -10.21 -36.88 -10.39
CA THR A 9 -8.79 -36.87 -10.68
C THR A 9 -8.37 -35.43 -11.01
N PRO A 10 -7.44 -34.83 -10.26
CA PRO A 10 -7.05 -33.44 -10.46
C PRO A 10 -6.53 -33.25 -11.89
N SER A 11 -6.94 -32.15 -12.52
CA SER A 11 -6.51 -31.77 -13.86
C SER A 11 -4.99 -31.53 -13.91
N PHE A 12 -4.44 -31.49 -15.12
CA PHE A 12 -3.02 -31.21 -15.29
C PHE A 12 -2.65 -29.85 -14.70
N GLU A 13 -3.48 -28.84 -14.94
CA GLU A 13 -3.31 -27.47 -14.46
C GLU A 13 -3.40 -27.40 -12.93
N GLU A 14 -4.39 -28.07 -12.31
CA GLU A 14 -4.52 -28.16 -10.84
C GLU A 14 -3.31 -28.85 -10.19
N LEU A 15 -2.76 -29.89 -10.82
CA LEU A 15 -1.54 -30.54 -10.35
C LEU A 15 -0.33 -29.60 -10.37
N LEU A 16 -0.23 -28.73 -11.38
CA LEU A 16 0.85 -27.75 -11.47
C LEU A 16 0.71 -26.64 -10.43
N GLU A 17 -0.48 -26.07 -10.28
CA GLU A 17 -0.76 -25.02 -9.31
C GLU A 17 -0.54 -25.51 -7.88
N ARG A 18 -1.07 -26.70 -7.55
CA ARG A 18 -0.87 -27.34 -6.25
C ARG A 18 0.61 -27.66 -6.01
N GLY A 19 1.31 -28.20 -7.00
CA GLY A 19 2.74 -28.49 -6.90
C GLY A 19 3.57 -27.25 -6.63
N ASP A 20 3.30 -26.14 -7.32
CA ASP A 20 4.01 -24.87 -7.15
C ASP A 20 3.73 -24.23 -5.77
N ALA A 21 2.48 -24.29 -5.30
CA ALA A 21 2.12 -23.84 -3.96
C ALA A 21 2.85 -24.64 -2.87
N LEU A 22 2.88 -25.98 -3.00
CA LEU A 22 3.57 -26.86 -2.06
C LEU A 22 5.09 -26.62 -2.04
N LEU A 23 5.71 -26.26 -3.16
CA LEU A 23 7.12 -25.84 -3.18
C LEU A 23 7.35 -24.57 -2.37
N LYS A 24 6.47 -23.56 -2.50
CA LYS A 24 6.55 -22.32 -1.71
C LYS A 24 6.36 -22.56 -0.22
N GLU A 25 5.59 -23.58 0.15
CA GLU A 25 5.43 -24.05 1.54
C GLU A 25 6.61 -24.92 2.04
N GLY A 26 7.54 -25.30 1.17
CA GLY A 26 8.65 -26.22 1.51
C GLY A 26 8.24 -27.69 1.63
N ARG A 27 7.04 -28.07 1.18
CA ARG A 27 6.50 -29.44 1.22
C ARG A 27 6.94 -30.23 -0.01
N PHE A 28 8.24 -30.50 -0.09
CA PHE A 28 8.88 -31.07 -1.29
C PHE A 28 8.35 -32.45 -1.71
N ALA A 29 8.03 -33.33 -0.76
CA ALA A 29 7.53 -34.67 -1.08
C ALA A 29 6.15 -34.64 -1.76
N GLU A 30 5.24 -33.81 -1.25
CA GLU A 30 3.90 -33.67 -1.81
C GLU A 30 3.91 -32.92 -3.15
N ALA A 31 4.79 -31.92 -3.27
CA ALA A 31 5.02 -31.26 -4.55
C ALA A 31 5.51 -32.24 -5.61
N GLU A 32 6.43 -33.14 -5.25
CA GLU A 32 6.91 -34.19 -6.14
C GLU A 32 5.81 -35.13 -6.60
N GLU A 33 4.91 -35.56 -5.72
CA GLU A 33 3.77 -36.39 -6.12
C GLU A 33 2.89 -35.68 -7.16
N CYS A 34 2.63 -34.39 -6.96
CA CYS A 34 1.86 -33.58 -7.91
C CYS A 34 2.56 -33.49 -9.28
N PHE A 35 3.86 -33.17 -9.29
CA PHE A 35 4.63 -33.06 -10.52
C PHE A 35 4.84 -34.41 -11.21
N GLN A 36 4.96 -35.52 -10.49
CA GLN A 36 5.06 -36.85 -11.09
C GLN A 36 3.75 -37.24 -11.78
N LYS A 37 2.60 -36.97 -11.14
CA LYS A 37 1.28 -37.16 -11.78
C LYS A 37 1.13 -36.29 -13.02
N ALA A 38 1.53 -35.02 -12.95
CA ALA A 38 1.50 -34.12 -14.10
C ALA A 38 2.44 -34.62 -15.23
N GLN A 39 3.65 -35.09 -14.89
CA GLN A 39 4.60 -35.65 -15.85
C GLN A 39 4.08 -36.89 -16.56
N ASN A 40 3.33 -37.75 -15.87
CA ASN A 40 2.74 -38.96 -16.46
C ASN A 40 1.68 -38.67 -17.54
N THR A 41 1.17 -37.45 -17.63
CA THR A 41 0.28 -37.02 -18.73
C THR A 41 1.02 -36.82 -20.06
N GLY A 42 2.36 -36.76 -20.05
CA GLY A 42 3.19 -36.52 -21.23
C GLY A 42 3.20 -35.08 -21.72
N LYS A 43 2.41 -34.17 -21.12
CA LYS A 43 2.39 -32.75 -21.46
C LYS A 43 3.67 -32.06 -20.98
N GLU A 44 4.22 -31.16 -21.80
CA GLU A 44 5.30 -30.28 -21.39
C GLU A 44 4.75 -28.95 -20.87
N HIS A 45 5.28 -28.45 -19.76
CA HIS A 45 4.91 -27.15 -19.22
C HIS A 45 6.08 -26.53 -18.44
N PHE A 46 6.21 -25.20 -18.48
CA PHE A 46 7.31 -24.50 -17.82
C PHE A 46 7.25 -24.63 -16.29
N ILE A 47 6.05 -24.59 -15.67
CA ILE A 47 5.87 -24.82 -14.23
C ILE A 47 6.32 -26.22 -13.85
N LEU A 48 5.96 -27.25 -14.63
CA LEU A 48 6.40 -28.63 -14.40
C LEU A 48 7.92 -28.76 -14.45
N ALA A 49 8.54 -28.21 -15.51
CA ALA A 49 9.99 -28.23 -15.66
C ALA A 49 10.69 -27.45 -14.55
N ASN A 50 10.12 -26.33 -14.11
CA ASN A 50 10.62 -25.55 -12.98
C ASN A 50 10.57 -26.34 -11.68
N GLY A 51 9.40 -26.89 -11.35
CA GLY A 51 9.18 -27.61 -10.10
C GLY A 51 10.06 -28.85 -9.97
N LEU A 52 10.16 -29.66 -11.03
CA LEU A 52 11.10 -30.79 -11.07
C LEU A 52 12.56 -30.33 -10.95
N GLY A 53 12.92 -29.19 -11.55
CA GLY A 53 14.25 -28.59 -11.43
C GLY A 53 14.59 -28.16 -10.00
N VAL A 54 13.65 -27.54 -9.30
CA VAL A 54 13.77 -27.16 -7.89
C VAL A 54 13.92 -28.41 -7.01
N LEU A 55 13.09 -29.44 -7.22
CA LEU A 55 13.22 -30.72 -6.50
C LEU A 55 14.57 -31.40 -6.73
N ALA A 56 15.09 -31.37 -7.97
CA ALA A 56 16.42 -31.89 -8.29
C ALA A 56 17.53 -31.09 -7.58
N TYR A 57 17.39 -29.76 -7.48
CA TYR A 57 18.31 -28.89 -6.75
C TYR A 57 18.37 -29.26 -5.26
N HIS A 58 17.22 -29.41 -4.58
CA HIS A 58 17.17 -29.79 -3.16
C HIS A 58 17.78 -31.17 -2.88
N ARG A 59 17.86 -32.04 -3.88
CA ARG A 59 18.52 -33.35 -3.79
C ARG A 59 20.02 -33.32 -4.13
N GLY A 60 20.60 -32.13 -4.33
CA GLY A 60 21.99 -31.97 -4.76
C GLY A 60 22.27 -32.38 -6.21
N ARG A 61 21.24 -32.67 -7.02
CA ARG A 61 21.37 -33.10 -8.41
C ARG A 61 21.47 -31.90 -9.35
N TYR A 62 22.50 -31.06 -9.16
CA TYR A 62 22.60 -29.74 -9.80
C TYR A 62 22.69 -29.76 -11.33
N ARG A 63 23.27 -30.80 -11.94
CA ARG A 63 23.32 -30.93 -13.41
C ARG A 63 21.94 -31.22 -14.01
N GLU A 64 21.14 -32.02 -13.31
CA GLU A 64 19.76 -32.33 -13.71
C GLU A 64 18.86 -31.10 -13.50
N ALA A 65 19.01 -30.43 -12.35
CA ALA A 65 18.33 -29.18 -12.06
C ALA A 65 18.60 -28.13 -13.15
N GLU A 66 19.86 -27.95 -13.57
CA GLU A 66 20.21 -27.03 -14.66
C GLU A 66 19.47 -27.39 -15.96
N LYS A 67 19.44 -28.67 -16.35
CA LYS A 67 18.76 -29.12 -17.57
C LYS A 67 17.26 -28.82 -17.53
N LEU A 68 16.62 -29.07 -16.39
CA LEU A 68 15.19 -28.86 -16.17
C LEU A 68 14.83 -27.37 -16.12
N LEU A 69 15.59 -26.56 -15.38
CA LEU A 69 15.34 -25.12 -15.29
C LEU A 69 15.65 -24.39 -16.60
N ARG A 70 16.71 -24.80 -17.33
CA ARG A 70 16.92 -24.32 -18.71
C ARG A 70 15.76 -24.70 -19.64
N LYS A 71 15.10 -25.86 -19.42
CA LYS A 71 13.89 -26.22 -20.17
C LYS A 71 12.73 -25.30 -19.78
N ALA A 72 12.54 -25.02 -18.50
CA ALA A 72 11.48 -24.11 -18.01
C ALA A 72 11.58 -22.73 -18.67
N VAL A 73 12.75 -22.08 -18.62
CA VAL A 73 12.94 -20.74 -19.22
C VAL A 73 12.94 -20.75 -20.75
N ARG A 74 13.19 -21.90 -21.40
CA ARG A 74 12.99 -22.02 -22.86
C ARG A 74 11.51 -22.15 -23.23
N LEU A 75 10.72 -22.86 -22.43
CA LEU A 75 9.28 -23.01 -22.64
C LEU A 75 8.54 -21.69 -22.35
N ASN A 76 9.00 -20.92 -21.36
CA ASN A 76 8.51 -19.59 -21.08
C ASN A 76 9.67 -18.64 -20.69
N PRO A 77 10.22 -17.86 -21.64
CA PRO A 77 11.27 -16.90 -21.37
C PRO A 77 10.88 -15.78 -20.40
N GLU A 78 9.59 -15.49 -20.27
CA GLU A 78 9.07 -14.42 -19.39
C GLU A 78 8.83 -14.90 -17.95
N TYR A 79 9.18 -16.15 -17.62
CA TYR A 79 8.99 -16.72 -16.29
C TYR A 79 10.15 -16.34 -15.34
N ALA A 80 9.97 -15.23 -14.61
CA ALA A 80 10.98 -14.64 -13.73
C ALA A 80 11.51 -15.61 -12.66
N GLU A 81 10.63 -16.37 -11.99
CA GLU A 81 11.02 -17.35 -10.97
C GLU A 81 11.89 -18.47 -11.55
N GLY A 82 11.63 -18.89 -12.79
CA GLY A 82 12.46 -19.88 -13.48
C GLY A 82 13.89 -19.40 -13.68
N TRP A 83 14.08 -18.12 -14.03
CA TRP A 83 15.39 -17.51 -14.12
C TRP A 83 16.08 -17.36 -12.77
N ASN A 84 15.34 -16.98 -11.72
CA ASN A 84 15.87 -16.93 -10.35
C ASN A 84 16.38 -18.32 -9.90
N ASN A 85 15.57 -19.36 -10.08
CA ASN A 85 15.94 -20.73 -9.72
C ASN A 85 17.16 -21.22 -10.53
N LEU A 86 17.24 -20.88 -11.82
CA LEU A 86 18.39 -21.21 -12.65
C LEU A 86 19.67 -20.52 -12.13
N GLY A 87 19.55 -19.27 -11.68
CA GLY A 87 20.63 -18.56 -11.00
C GLY A 87 21.13 -19.28 -9.75
N ALA A 88 20.22 -19.77 -8.90
CA ALA A 88 20.56 -20.52 -7.69
C ALA A 88 21.31 -21.83 -8.01
N VAL A 89 20.92 -22.55 -9.07
CA VAL A 89 21.68 -23.72 -9.56
C VAL A 89 23.09 -23.32 -9.98
N TYR A 90 23.26 -22.21 -10.70
CA TYR A 90 24.58 -21.73 -11.11
C TYR A 90 25.46 -21.33 -9.91
N VAL A 91 24.89 -20.76 -8.84
CA VAL A 91 25.63 -20.52 -7.59
C VAL A 91 26.14 -21.83 -7.01
N ALA A 92 25.30 -22.86 -6.90
CA ALA A 92 25.69 -24.16 -6.36
C ALA A 92 26.77 -24.87 -7.21
N GLN A 93 26.82 -24.58 -8.51
CA GLN A 93 27.86 -25.08 -9.43
C GLN A 93 29.11 -24.19 -9.49
N GLY A 94 29.15 -23.06 -8.77
CA GLY A 94 30.27 -22.10 -8.82
C GLY A 94 30.32 -21.22 -10.08
N LYS A 95 29.28 -21.26 -10.93
CA LYS A 95 29.17 -20.45 -12.17
C LYS A 95 28.62 -19.05 -11.87
N LEU A 96 29.41 -18.26 -11.15
CA LEU A 96 28.97 -16.97 -10.59
C LEU A 96 28.50 -15.95 -11.65
N SER A 97 29.18 -15.88 -12.80
CA SER A 97 28.79 -14.98 -13.89
C SER A 97 27.42 -15.34 -14.48
N ASP A 98 27.17 -16.64 -14.68
CA ASP A 98 25.89 -17.13 -15.19
C ASP A 98 24.78 -16.92 -14.15
N ALA A 99 25.08 -17.13 -12.86
CA ALA A 99 24.15 -16.87 -11.77
C ALA A 99 23.69 -15.40 -11.76
N ARG A 100 24.64 -14.46 -11.79
CA ARG A 100 24.35 -13.03 -11.81
C ARG A 100 23.52 -12.64 -13.04
N ALA A 101 23.84 -13.20 -14.21
CA ALA A 101 23.08 -12.94 -15.43
C ALA A 101 21.63 -13.45 -15.34
N SER A 102 21.41 -14.64 -14.77
CA SER A 102 20.08 -15.20 -14.55
C SER A 102 19.26 -14.38 -13.56
N PHE A 103 19.83 -13.98 -12.42
CA PHE A 103 19.13 -13.11 -11.46
C PHE A 103 18.82 -11.73 -12.06
N ALA A 104 19.75 -11.14 -12.80
CA ALA A 104 19.51 -9.88 -13.50
C ALA A 104 18.38 -10.00 -14.53
N HIS A 105 18.28 -11.15 -15.21
CA HIS A 105 17.19 -11.40 -16.16
C HIS A 105 15.84 -11.53 -15.44
N ALA A 106 15.78 -12.28 -14.33
CA ALA A 106 14.58 -12.37 -13.50
C ALA A 106 14.09 -10.98 -13.06
N LEU A 107 15.02 -10.10 -12.64
CA LEU A 107 14.70 -8.74 -12.19
C LEU A 107 14.32 -7.77 -13.31
N ARG A 108 14.68 -8.05 -14.58
CA ARG A 108 14.16 -7.28 -15.72
C ARG A 108 12.72 -7.63 -16.03
N LEU A 109 12.36 -8.89 -15.85
CA LEU A 109 10.99 -9.38 -16.04
C LEU A 109 10.09 -8.93 -14.88
N PHE A 110 10.56 -9.13 -13.65
CA PHE A 110 9.81 -8.79 -12.45
C PHE A 110 10.71 -8.19 -11.35
N PRO A 111 10.93 -6.86 -11.36
CA PRO A 111 11.77 -6.18 -10.38
C PRO A 111 11.34 -6.34 -8.91
N ASP A 112 10.08 -6.68 -8.62
CA ASP A 112 9.57 -6.85 -7.26
C ASP A 112 9.79 -8.27 -6.70
N LEU A 113 10.43 -9.17 -7.45
CA LEU A 113 10.74 -10.53 -7.01
C LEU A 113 11.81 -10.51 -5.91
N ARG A 114 11.39 -10.50 -4.64
CA ARG A 114 12.26 -10.38 -3.46
C ARG A 114 13.44 -11.33 -3.48
N ASP A 115 13.22 -12.62 -3.72
CA ASP A 115 14.29 -13.63 -3.74
C ASP A 115 15.34 -13.30 -4.80
N ALA A 116 14.93 -12.83 -5.98
CA ALA A 116 15.85 -12.42 -7.03
C ALA A 116 16.61 -11.14 -6.68
N GLN A 117 15.99 -10.21 -5.94
CA GLN A 117 16.67 -9.01 -5.45
C GLN A 117 17.78 -9.37 -4.46
N GLU A 118 17.47 -10.24 -3.49
CA GLU A 118 18.41 -10.71 -2.47
C GLU A 118 19.56 -11.50 -3.12
N ASN A 119 19.23 -12.44 -4.01
CA ASN A 119 20.22 -13.22 -4.74
C ASN A 119 21.11 -12.35 -5.64
N TYR A 120 20.53 -11.38 -6.37
CA TYR A 120 21.29 -10.49 -7.23
C TYR A 120 22.22 -9.58 -6.42
N LEU A 121 21.74 -9.03 -5.29
CA LEU A 121 22.55 -8.23 -4.37
C LEU A 121 23.73 -9.04 -3.84
N PHE A 122 23.46 -10.24 -3.31
CA PHE A 122 24.52 -11.15 -2.84
C PHE A 122 25.56 -11.43 -3.93
N MET A 123 25.12 -11.67 -5.17
CA MET A 123 26.03 -11.87 -6.29
C MET A 123 26.85 -10.63 -6.63
N CYS A 124 26.26 -9.44 -6.55
CA CYS A 124 26.97 -8.18 -6.78
C CYS A 124 28.05 -7.94 -5.72
N GLU A 125 27.73 -8.16 -4.45
CA GLU A 125 28.70 -8.04 -3.34
C GLU A 125 29.85 -9.04 -3.51
N LYS A 126 29.52 -10.31 -3.78
CA LYS A 126 30.52 -11.37 -3.99
C LYS A 126 31.45 -11.09 -5.16
N MET A 127 30.96 -10.40 -6.19
CA MET A 127 31.72 -10.08 -7.40
C MET A 127 32.31 -8.66 -7.39
N GLY A 128 32.11 -7.87 -6.33
CA GLY A 128 32.58 -6.48 -6.25
C GLY A 128 31.97 -5.57 -7.32
N VAL A 129 30.71 -5.83 -7.71
CA VAL A 129 30.01 -5.04 -8.74
C VAL A 129 29.69 -3.66 -8.16
N ARG A 130 30.12 -2.61 -8.87
CA ARG A 130 29.74 -1.23 -8.53
C ARG A 130 28.31 -0.96 -8.99
N PHE A 131 27.49 -0.43 -8.08
CA PHE A 131 26.14 0.01 -8.40
C PHE A 131 26.12 1.39 -9.08
N PRO A 132 25.05 1.72 -9.83
CA PRO A 132 24.85 3.05 -10.35
C PRO A 132 24.89 4.11 -9.25
N SER A 133 25.40 5.29 -9.61
CA SER A 133 25.47 6.42 -8.68
C SER A 133 24.09 6.98 -8.35
N LEU A 134 23.87 7.31 -7.08
CA LEU A 134 22.58 7.78 -6.56
C LEU A 134 22.74 9.08 -5.77
N SER A 135 22.08 10.15 -6.21
CA SER A 135 22.03 11.43 -5.50
C SER A 135 20.77 11.52 -4.66
N LEU A 136 20.89 11.77 -3.36
CA LEU A 136 19.76 12.16 -2.52
C LEU A 136 19.48 13.66 -2.72
N CYS A 137 18.27 14.01 -3.14
CA CYS A 137 17.78 15.37 -3.28
C CYS A 137 16.67 15.64 -2.26
N MET A 138 16.87 16.64 -1.40
CA MET A 138 15.94 17.04 -0.36
C MET A 138 15.67 18.55 -0.42
N ILE A 139 14.49 18.94 0.05
CA ILE A 139 14.19 20.32 0.43
C ILE A 139 13.93 20.35 1.94
N ALA A 140 14.34 21.42 2.62
CA ALA A 140 14.12 21.54 4.06
C ALA A 140 13.81 22.98 4.48
N LYS A 141 13.07 23.10 5.59
CA LYS A 141 12.87 24.35 6.31
C LYS A 141 12.58 24.09 7.78
N ASN A 142 13.50 24.47 8.64
CA ASN A 142 13.37 24.26 10.08
C ASN A 142 13.18 22.78 10.48
N GLU A 143 14.05 21.91 9.95
CA GLU A 143 14.02 20.46 10.11
C GLU A 143 15.19 19.95 10.97
N GLU A 144 15.76 20.78 11.85
CA GLU A 144 16.87 20.41 12.74
C GLU A 144 16.59 19.11 13.51
N ALA A 145 15.35 18.90 13.97
CA ALA A 145 14.96 17.73 14.75
C ALA A 145 14.82 16.44 13.91
N ASN A 146 14.46 16.55 12.63
CA ASN A 146 14.15 15.40 11.78
C ASN A 146 15.35 14.95 10.93
N LEU A 147 16.18 15.88 10.49
CA LEU A 147 17.32 15.61 9.60
C LEU A 147 18.27 14.51 10.09
N PRO A 148 18.66 14.42 11.38
CA PRO A 148 19.59 13.38 11.81
C PRO A 148 19.05 11.96 11.55
N ARG A 149 17.74 11.75 11.68
CA ARG A 149 17.11 10.44 11.48
C ARG A 149 17.15 10.03 10.00
N VAL A 150 16.61 10.87 9.12
CA VAL A 150 16.59 10.58 7.67
C VAL A 150 18.00 10.43 7.10
N LEU A 151 18.93 11.32 7.45
CA LEU A 151 20.29 11.29 6.92
C LEU A 151 21.10 10.09 7.45
N SER A 152 20.86 9.66 8.70
CA SER A 152 21.47 8.43 9.24
C SER A 152 20.96 7.17 8.53
N SER A 153 19.68 7.15 8.14
CA SER A 153 19.04 6.02 7.46
C SER A 153 19.62 5.76 6.06
N VAL A 154 20.03 6.83 5.35
CA VAL A 154 20.62 6.78 4.00
C VAL A 154 22.15 6.80 3.98
N CYS A 155 22.80 7.00 5.13
CA CYS A 155 24.25 7.09 5.23
C CYS A 155 24.94 5.81 4.71
N GLY A 156 25.83 5.97 3.73
CA GLY A 156 26.52 4.87 3.04
C GLY A 156 25.76 4.27 1.86
N LEU A 157 24.51 4.67 1.63
CA LEU A 157 23.66 4.17 0.54
C LEU A 157 23.63 5.11 -0.66
N VAL A 158 23.87 6.40 -0.45
CA VAL A 158 23.88 7.43 -1.51
C VAL A 158 25.29 7.95 -1.75
N ASP A 159 25.56 8.34 -2.99
CA ASP A 159 26.88 8.80 -3.44
C ASP A 159 27.06 10.30 -3.20
N GLU A 160 25.96 11.06 -3.12
CA GLU A 160 25.95 12.45 -2.66
C GLU A 160 24.60 12.84 -2.04
N ILE A 161 24.62 13.87 -1.20
CA ILE A 161 23.44 14.45 -0.56
C ILE A 161 23.35 15.92 -0.96
N ILE A 162 22.23 16.30 -1.53
CA ILE A 162 21.88 17.66 -1.95
C ILE A 162 20.67 18.10 -1.14
N LEU A 163 20.86 19.16 -0.38
CA LEU A 163 19.78 19.76 0.40
C LEU A 163 19.59 21.21 -0.03
N VAL A 164 18.37 21.51 -0.48
CA VAL A 164 17.94 22.89 -0.74
C VAL A 164 17.22 23.42 0.49
N ASP A 165 17.82 24.41 1.13
CA ASP A 165 17.25 25.12 2.27
C ASP A 165 16.32 26.24 1.78
N THR A 166 15.07 26.21 2.25
CA THR A 166 14.03 27.18 1.83
C THR A 166 13.80 28.32 2.82
N GLY A 167 14.83 28.64 3.59
CA GLY A 167 14.85 29.73 4.56
C GLY A 167 14.70 29.24 6.01
N SER A 168 15.52 28.27 6.43
CA SER A 168 15.59 27.84 7.82
C SER A 168 16.18 28.92 8.73
N LEU A 169 15.65 28.99 9.95
CA LEU A 169 16.06 29.87 11.05
C LEU A 169 16.72 29.10 12.20
N ASP A 170 16.60 27.77 12.18
CA ASP A 170 17.24 26.86 13.13
C ASP A 170 18.56 26.30 12.56
N ARG A 171 19.11 25.24 13.16
CA ARG A 171 20.39 24.65 12.75
C ARG A 171 20.27 23.64 11.60
N THR A 172 19.17 23.62 10.85
CA THR A 172 18.94 22.71 9.69
C THR A 172 20.15 22.65 8.76
N ARG A 173 20.68 23.81 8.35
CA ARG A 173 21.83 23.88 7.43
C ARG A 173 23.10 23.26 8.02
N GLU A 174 23.35 23.48 9.31
CA GLU A 174 24.54 22.97 10.01
C GLU A 174 24.46 21.46 10.19
N VAL A 175 23.29 20.97 10.61
CA VAL A 175 23.03 19.53 10.73
C VAL A 175 23.22 18.84 9.39
N ALA A 176 22.62 19.35 8.31
CA ALA A 176 22.80 18.77 6.98
C ALA A 176 24.28 18.67 6.56
N ARG A 177 25.06 19.74 6.74
CA ARG A 177 26.51 19.75 6.42
C ARG A 177 27.30 18.76 7.25
N SER A 178 26.91 18.51 8.52
CA SER A 178 27.58 17.51 9.36
C SER A 178 27.46 16.08 8.84
N PHE A 179 26.45 15.78 8.01
CA PHE A 179 26.27 14.51 7.31
C PHE A 179 26.90 14.51 5.90
N GLY A 180 27.67 15.54 5.54
CA GLY A 180 28.30 15.66 4.23
C GLY A 180 27.38 16.21 3.13
N ALA A 181 26.21 16.77 3.47
CA ALA A 181 25.32 17.35 2.48
C ALA A 181 25.89 18.64 1.88
N ARG A 182 25.74 18.79 0.56
CA ARG A 182 25.88 20.08 -0.11
C ARG A 182 24.57 20.86 0.06
N VAL A 183 24.66 21.96 0.79
CA VAL A 183 23.51 22.80 1.15
C VAL A 183 23.47 24.04 0.25
N TYR A 184 22.34 24.23 -0.42
CA TYR A 184 22.07 25.38 -1.29
C TYR A 184 20.87 26.17 -0.79
N ASP A 185 20.92 27.50 -0.87
CA ASP A 185 19.81 28.35 -0.46
C ASP A 185 18.86 28.62 -1.65
N PHE A 186 17.56 28.46 -1.43
CA PHE A 186 16.52 28.78 -2.40
C PHE A 186 15.34 29.47 -1.69
N PRO A 187 15.11 30.78 -1.90
CA PRO A 187 14.01 31.48 -1.24
C PRO A 187 12.66 30.81 -1.53
N TRP A 188 11.88 30.52 -0.47
CA TRP A 188 10.54 29.95 -0.63
C TRP A 188 9.64 30.84 -1.49
N CYS A 189 9.13 30.28 -2.59
CA CYS A 189 8.37 31.00 -3.62
C CYS A 189 6.94 30.46 -3.83
N ASP A 190 6.37 29.82 -2.79
CA ASP A 190 5.06 29.18 -2.86
C ASP A 190 4.95 28.08 -3.94
N ASP A 191 6.04 27.36 -4.16
CA ASP A 191 6.14 26.30 -5.16
C ASP A 191 7.12 25.21 -4.69
N PHE A 192 6.56 24.06 -4.30
CA PHE A 192 7.35 22.88 -3.93
C PHE A 192 8.12 22.31 -5.11
N ALA A 193 7.52 22.29 -6.32
CA ALA A 193 8.21 21.80 -7.50
C ALA A 193 9.42 22.67 -7.84
N ALA A 194 9.33 23.99 -7.69
CA ALA A 194 10.46 24.89 -7.93
C ALA A 194 11.64 24.57 -6.99
N ALA A 195 11.38 24.41 -5.69
CA ALA A 195 12.42 24.04 -4.72
C ALA A 195 13.01 22.65 -4.99
N ARG A 196 12.17 21.64 -5.31
CA ARG A 196 12.67 20.30 -5.67
C ARG A 196 13.49 20.32 -6.95
N ASN A 197 13.05 21.05 -7.96
CA ASN A 197 13.78 21.18 -9.23
C ASN A 197 15.11 21.93 -9.07
N GLU A 198 15.20 22.87 -8.12
CA GLU A 198 16.48 23.46 -7.75
C GLU A 198 17.43 22.41 -7.15
N ALA A 199 16.94 21.48 -6.31
CA ALA A 199 17.77 20.38 -5.80
C ALA A 199 18.27 19.47 -6.95
N LEU A 200 17.38 19.13 -7.89
CA LEU A 200 17.74 18.31 -9.06
C LEU A 200 18.83 18.96 -9.93
N ARG A 201 18.90 20.29 -9.98
CA ARG A 201 19.90 21.03 -10.78
C ARG A 201 21.34 20.77 -10.32
N HIS A 202 21.53 20.44 -9.05
CA HIS A 202 22.84 20.19 -8.46
C HIS A 202 23.25 18.71 -8.47
N ALA A 203 22.36 17.81 -8.88
CA ALA A 203 22.56 16.37 -8.84
C ALA A 203 23.40 15.86 -10.01
N THR A 204 24.38 15.03 -9.68
CA THR A 204 25.37 14.48 -10.61
C THR A 204 25.28 12.96 -10.76
N GLY A 205 24.59 12.27 -9.84
CA GLY A 205 24.36 10.83 -9.91
C GLY A 205 23.47 10.45 -11.10
N GLU A 206 23.62 9.21 -11.57
CA GLU A 206 22.81 8.65 -12.65
C GLU A 206 21.34 8.51 -12.27
N TRP A 207 21.08 8.35 -10.98
CA TRP A 207 19.76 8.25 -10.38
C TRP A 207 19.59 9.30 -9.28
N ILE A 208 18.34 9.71 -9.09
CA ILE A 208 17.88 10.60 -8.04
C ILE A 208 17.05 9.79 -7.06
N LEU A 209 17.33 9.95 -5.76
CA LEU A 209 16.44 9.62 -4.66
C LEU A 209 15.87 10.93 -4.10
N VAL A 210 14.57 10.99 -3.89
CA VAL A 210 13.92 12.12 -3.20
C VAL A 210 13.34 11.62 -1.90
N LEU A 211 13.69 12.26 -0.79
CA LEU A 211 13.11 12.01 0.53
C LEU A 211 12.72 13.34 1.17
N ASP A 212 11.64 13.32 1.94
CA ASP A 212 11.27 14.41 2.82
C ASP A 212 12.05 14.31 4.14
N ALA A 213 12.15 15.41 4.90
CA ALA A 213 12.98 15.42 6.12
C ALA A 213 12.45 14.48 7.20
N ASP A 214 11.16 14.14 7.15
CA ASP A 214 10.46 13.23 8.05
C ASP A 214 10.35 11.79 7.52
N ASP A 215 10.99 11.47 6.39
CA ASP A 215 11.11 10.12 5.85
C ASP A 215 12.26 9.32 6.51
N GLU A 216 12.24 8.00 6.37
CA GLU A 216 13.28 7.08 6.81
C GLU A 216 13.22 5.80 5.97
N VAL A 217 14.38 5.17 5.75
CA VAL A 217 14.48 3.92 4.98
C VAL A 217 15.17 2.83 5.81
N ASP A 218 14.76 1.58 5.60
CA ASP A 218 15.54 0.44 6.07
C ASP A 218 16.77 0.22 5.19
N LYS A 219 17.94 0.07 5.82
CA LYS A 219 19.21 -0.01 5.08
C LYS A 219 19.32 -1.26 4.20
N ALA A 220 18.86 -2.41 4.70
CA ALA A 220 18.95 -3.67 3.97
C ALA A 220 17.97 -3.68 2.79
N GLU A 221 16.75 -3.18 3.00
CA GLU A 221 15.78 -3.03 1.91
C GLU A 221 16.28 -2.03 0.85
N PHE A 222 16.83 -0.90 1.27
CA PHE A 222 17.30 0.12 0.34
C PHE A 222 18.55 -0.30 -0.44
N LEU A 223 19.41 -1.16 0.13
CA LEU A 223 20.54 -1.73 -0.61
C LEU A 223 20.06 -2.64 -1.76
N ARG A 224 18.97 -3.40 -1.57
CA ARG A 224 18.31 -4.14 -2.67
C ARG A 224 17.85 -3.19 -3.78
N LEU A 225 17.26 -2.05 -3.43
CA LEU A 225 16.88 -1.03 -4.41
C LEU A 225 18.10 -0.51 -5.19
N LYS A 226 19.20 -0.22 -4.51
CA LYS A 226 20.44 0.26 -5.17
C LYS A 226 20.97 -0.76 -6.19
N ALA A 227 20.90 -2.05 -5.88
CA ALA A 227 21.27 -3.10 -6.83
C ALA A 227 20.33 -3.14 -8.06
N LEU A 228 19.03 -2.93 -7.87
CA LEU A 228 18.03 -2.91 -8.95
C LEU A 228 18.26 -1.80 -9.99
N LEU A 229 18.82 -0.67 -9.58
CA LEU A 229 19.10 0.46 -10.47
C LEU A 229 19.99 0.08 -11.67
N GLY A 230 20.83 -0.94 -11.50
CA GLY A 230 21.79 -1.40 -12.52
C GLY A 230 21.25 -2.45 -13.49
N VAL A 231 20.03 -2.98 -13.27
CA VAL A 231 19.49 -4.09 -14.09
C VAL A 231 18.17 -3.78 -14.77
N THR A 232 17.39 -2.83 -14.25
CA THR A 232 16.08 -2.49 -14.83
C THR A 232 16.20 -1.49 -15.98
N ASP A 233 15.23 -1.55 -16.91
CA ASP A 233 15.07 -0.59 -18.00
C ASP A 233 14.12 0.56 -17.65
N CYS A 234 13.66 0.62 -16.40
CA CYS A 234 12.73 1.65 -15.96
C CYS A 234 13.41 3.01 -15.82
N THR A 235 12.59 4.05 -15.95
CA THR A 235 12.99 5.45 -15.75
C THR A 235 12.72 5.90 -14.31
N GLY A 236 11.80 5.24 -13.60
CA GLY A 236 11.55 5.52 -12.19
C GLY A 236 10.91 4.37 -11.43
N PHE A 237 11.13 4.37 -10.13
CA PHE A 237 10.51 3.49 -9.16
C PHE A 237 9.54 4.27 -8.28
N MET A 238 8.32 3.74 -8.23
CA MET A 238 7.29 4.17 -7.32
C MET A 238 7.33 3.28 -6.07
N LEU A 239 7.57 3.89 -4.91
CA LEU A 239 7.79 3.20 -3.65
C LEU A 239 6.61 3.40 -2.69
N PRO A 240 6.27 2.40 -1.86
CA PRO A 240 5.32 2.54 -0.77
C PRO A 240 5.89 3.45 0.31
N ILE A 241 5.15 4.51 0.62
CA ILE A 241 5.36 5.43 1.73
C ILE A 241 4.40 5.02 2.84
N ARG A 242 4.93 4.41 3.88
CA ARG A 242 4.19 3.95 5.05
C ARG A 242 4.17 5.06 6.08
N SER A 243 2.99 5.56 6.40
CA SER A 243 2.76 6.65 7.34
C SER A 243 1.98 6.12 8.55
N PRO A 244 2.64 5.83 9.68
CA PRO A 244 1.95 5.53 10.93
C PRO A 244 1.03 6.69 11.33
N LEU A 245 -0.26 6.39 11.53
CA LEU A 245 -1.27 7.36 11.95
C LEU A 245 -1.42 7.40 13.48
N ASP A 246 -0.95 6.36 14.16
CA ASP A 246 -0.90 6.26 15.62
C ASP A 246 0.56 6.10 16.12
N ARG A 247 0.75 6.19 17.44
CA ARG A 247 2.08 6.08 18.05
C ARG A 247 2.59 4.64 18.07
N GLU A 248 1.70 3.67 18.09
CA GLU A 248 2.02 2.25 18.17
C GLU A 248 2.36 1.63 16.81
N GLY A 249 2.15 2.35 15.70
CA GLY A 249 2.42 1.90 14.34
C GLY A 249 1.43 0.88 13.81
N ARG A 250 0.22 0.79 14.37
CA ARG A 250 -0.75 -0.25 14.04
C ARG A 250 -1.64 0.16 12.87
N ASN A 251 -2.05 1.42 12.84
CA ASN A 251 -2.69 2.00 11.68
C ASN A 251 -1.62 2.67 10.79
N VAL A 252 -1.39 2.09 9.61
CA VAL A 252 -0.38 2.57 8.65
C VAL A 252 -1.05 2.90 7.33
N MET A 253 -1.02 4.17 6.97
CA MET A 253 -1.42 4.63 5.65
C MET A 253 -0.29 4.39 4.65
N THR A 254 -0.52 3.61 3.60
CA THR A 254 0.49 3.35 2.55
C THR A 254 0.16 4.11 1.27
N ASN A 255 1.14 4.82 0.72
CA ASN A 255 0.98 5.62 -0.50
C ASN A 255 2.06 5.26 -1.50
N TYR A 256 1.78 5.35 -2.80
CA TYR A 256 2.77 5.05 -3.82
C TYR A 256 3.17 6.32 -4.54
N LEU A 257 4.44 6.72 -4.41
CA LEU A 257 4.99 7.91 -5.06
C LEU A 257 6.30 7.59 -5.75
N VAL A 258 6.57 8.21 -6.90
CA VAL A 258 7.88 8.11 -7.52
C VAL A 258 8.92 8.79 -6.63
N ARG A 259 9.83 7.98 -6.11
CA ARG A 259 10.87 8.40 -5.15
C ARG A 259 12.27 8.17 -5.66
N VAL A 260 12.43 7.26 -6.63
CA VAL A 260 13.70 7.06 -7.32
C VAL A 260 13.49 7.17 -8.83
N PHE A 261 14.31 7.95 -9.52
CA PHE A 261 14.18 8.12 -10.98
C PHE A 261 15.50 8.51 -11.63
N ARG A 262 15.64 8.25 -12.93
CA ARG A 262 16.82 8.62 -13.72
C ARG A 262 17.05 10.12 -13.67
N ASN A 263 18.31 10.52 -13.50
CA ASN A 263 18.71 11.92 -13.59
C ASN A 263 18.70 12.40 -15.05
N ASP A 264 17.50 12.56 -15.61
CA ASP A 264 17.28 13.08 -16.97
C ASP A 264 16.80 14.54 -16.88
N PRO A 265 17.37 15.47 -17.66
CA PRO A 265 16.96 16.87 -17.67
C PRO A 265 15.46 17.12 -17.94
N ARG A 266 14.79 16.17 -18.61
CA ARG A 266 13.34 16.24 -18.93
C ARG A 266 12.45 15.84 -17.76
N VAL A 267 12.97 15.10 -16.78
CA VAL A 267 12.23 14.64 -15.60
C VAL A 267 12.27 15.72 -14.54
N ARG A 268 11.20 16.51 -14.45
CA ARG A 268 11.08 17.64 -13.51
C ARG A 268 9.74 17.59 -12.80
N PHE A 269 9.76 18.00 -11.53
CA PHE A 269 8.56 18.15 -10.72
C PHE A 269 7.66 19.22 -11.35
N ARG A 270 6.35 18.96 -11.34
CA ARG A 270 5.32 19.88 -11.83
C ARG A 270 4.27 20.11 -10.75
N ARG A 271 3.64 21.30 -10.77
CA ARG A 271 2.64 21.83 -9.82
C ARG A 271 3.24 22.35 -8.52
N ARG A 272 2.64 23.42 -7.99
CA ARG A 272 3.10 24.11 -6.77
C ARG A 272 3.01 23.26 -5.50
N VAL A 273 2.09 22.29 -5.48
CA VAL A 273 1.78 21.39 -4.37
C VAL A 273 1.26 20.08 -4.95
N HIS A 274 1.47 18.97 -4.23
CA HIS A 274 1.26 17.62 -4.78
C HIS A 274 2.11 17.41 -6.05
N GLU A 275 3.34 17.89 -5.96
CA GLU A 275 4.30 17.89 -7.04
C GLU A 275 4.75 16.47 -7.39
N THR A 276 4.77 16.18 -8.69
CA THR A 276 5.02 14.84 -9.23
C THR A 276 5.92 14.90 -10.45
N VAL A 277 6.68 13.83 -10.69
CA VAL A 277 7.55 13.64 -11.88
C VAL A 277 6.97 12.63 -12.88
N GLU A 278 5.95 11.89 -12.46
CA GLU A 278 5.26 10.81 -13.18
C GLU A 278 4.85 11.27 -14.58
N GLY A 279 4.16 12.42 -14.65
CA GLY A 279 3.74 13.00 -15.92
C GLY A 279 4.90 13.38 -16.84
N ALA A 280 6.04 13.80 -16.29
CA ALA A 280 7.24 14.08 -17.07
C ALA A 280 7.84 12.79 -17.64
N ILE A 281 8.03 11.77 -16.78
CA ILE A 281 8.54 10.44 -17.18
C ILE A 281 7.67 9.81 -18.27
N LEU A 282 6.35 9.77 -18.07
CA LEU A 282 5.43 9.14 -19.03
C LEU A 282 5.38 9.92 -20.35
N SER A 283 5.44 11.26 -20.32
CA SER A 283 5.38 12.08 -21.53
C SER A 283 6.57 11.87 -22.48
N MET A 284 7.69 11.38 -21.95
CA MET A 284 8.88 11.04 -22.74
C MET A 284 8.99 9.54 -23.08
N GLY A 285 7.93 8.76 -22.84
CA GLY A 285 7.91 7.31 -23.06
C GLY A 285 8.69 6.50 -22.03
N GLY A 286 9.04 7.11 -20.89
CA GLY A 286 9.71 6.43 -19.79
C GLY A 286 8.79 5.46 -19.05
N LYS A 287 9.37 4.42 -18.46
CA LYS A 287 8.64 3.40 -17.69
C LYS A 287 8.75 3.68 -16.20
N ILE A 288 7.64 3.53 -15.49
CA ILE A 288 7.60 3.60 -14.02
C ILE A 288 7.27 2.21 -13.50
N PHE A 289 8.07 1.68 -12.60
CA PHE A 289 7.82 0.41 -11.94
C PHE A 289 7.36 0.62 -10.50
N ARG A 290 6.29 -0.04 -10.07
CA ARG A 290 5.80 -0.01 -8.68
C ARG A 290 6.45 -1.16 -7.91
N LEU A 291 7.25 -0.85 -6.90
CA LEU A 291 7.77 -1.85 -5.96
C LEU A 291 6.81 -1.97 -4.78
N THR A 292 6.71 -3.15 -4.16
CA THR A 292 5.95 -3.38 -2.92
C THR A 292 6.84 -3.85 -1.78
N THR A 293 8.04 -4.34 -2.11
CA THR A 293 8.98 -5.01 -1.20
C THR A 293 10.01 -4.09 -0.52
N ILE A 294 9.99 -2.79 -0.84
CA ILE A 294 10.94 -1.79 -0.33
C ILE A 294 10.16 -0.52 0.02
N ALA A 295 10.09 -0.17 1.30
CA ALA A 295 9.26 0.94 1.77
C ALA A 295 10.06 2.13 2.34
N ILE A 296 9.45 3.31 2.28
CA ILE A 296 9.86 4.50 3.01
C ILE A 296 8.89 4.67 4.19
N LEU A 297 9.41 4.87 5.40
CA LEU A 297 8.63 5.18 6.59
C LEU A 297 8.55 6.71 6.75
N HIS A 298 7.34 7.25 6.82
CA HIS A 298 7.08 8.68 6.89
C HIS A 298 6.46 9.05 8.25
N HIS A 299 7.09 9.97 8.98
CA HIS A 299 6.74 10.26 10.38
C HIS A 299 5.83 11.49 10.56
N GLY A 300 5.53 12.22 9.47
CA GLY A 300 4.80 13.49 9.51
C GLY A 300 3.36 13.43 10.03
N TYR A 301 2.74 12.25 10.12
CA TYR A 301 1.32 12.09 10.51
C TYR A 301 1.07 11.66 11.97
N ARG A 302 2.12 11.43 12.78
CA ARG A 302 1.97 10.94 14.17
C ARG A 302 1.27 11.91 15.13
N GLU A 303 1.16 13.19 14.75
CA GLU A 303 0.38 14.22 15.46
C GLU A 303 -0.63 14.89 14.52
N ALA A 304 -1.49 14.05 13.92
CA ALA A 304 -2.38 14.37 12.80
C ALA A 304 -3.17 15.68 12.92
N LYS A 305 -3.65 16.08 14.11
CA LYS A 305 -4.55 17.23 14.26
C LYS A 305 -3.88 18.58 13.96
N LYS A 306 -2.64 18.80 14.43
CA LYS A 306 -1.90 20.05 14.22
C LYS A 306 -1.28 20.14 12.82
N VAL A 307 -0.84 19.00 12.27
CA VAL A 307 -0.30 18.92 10.91
C VAL A 307 -1.42 19.11 9.88
N ALA A 308 -2.58 18.46 10.07
CA ALA A 308 -3.72 18.58 9.17
C ALA A 308 -4.23 20.02 9.05
N GLU A 309 -4.41 20.76 10.15
CA GLU A 309 -4.93 22.13 10.11
C GLU A 309 -3.96 23.14 9.44
N LYS A 310 -2.65 22.99 9.70
CA LYS A 310 -1.61 23.89 9.17
C LYS A 310 -1.24 23.57 7.72
N VAL A 311 -1.08 22.29 7.38
CA VAL A 311 -0.78 21.81 6.02
C VAL A 311 -1.98 22.02 5.12
N SER A 312 -3.22 21.76 5.59
CA SER A 312 -4.44 21.99 4.81
C SER A 312 -4.62 23.46 4.44
N SER A 313 -4.39 24.40 5.37
CA SER A 313 -4.53 25.83 5.08
C SER A 313 -3.48 26.35 4.07
N ARG A 314 -2.21 25.92 4.20
CA ARG A 314 -1.16 26.26 3.23
C ARG A 314 -1.44 25.63 1.87
N ASN A 315 -1.63 24.32 1.82
CA ASN A 315 -1.82 23.57 0.58
C ASN A 315 -3.07 24.04 -0.16
N PHE A 316 -4.16 24.34 0.57
CA PHE A 316 -5.36 24.94 -0.02
C PHE A 316 -5.06 26.27 -0.72
N ARG A 317 -4.30 27.17 -0.08
CA ARG A 317 -3.87 28.42 -0.71
C ARG A 317 -3.01 28.16 -1.96
N LEU A 318 -2.09 27.20 -1.90
CA LEU A 318 -1.25 26.84 -3.05
C LEU A 318 -2.06 26.25 -4.21
N LEU A 319 -3.07 25.43 -3.92
CA LEU A 319 -4.01 24.91 -4.92
C LEU A 319 -4.81 26.04 -5.59
N LEU A 320 -5.23 27.06 -4.82
CA LEU A 320 -5.90 28.23 -5.39
C LEU A 320 -4.98 29.03 -6.32
N LEU A 321 -3.70 29.22 -5.95
CA LEU A 321 -2.71 29.86 -6.82
C LEU A 321 -2.47 29.03 -8.10
N ALA A 322 -2.25 27.73 -7.95
CA ALA A 322 -2.02 26.83 -9.06
C ALA A 322 -3.23 26.76 -10.00
N LEU A 323 -4.47 26.83 -9.47
CA LEU A 323 -5.68 26.87 -10.29
C LEU A 323 -5.82 28.19 -11.06
N LYS A 324 -5.36 29.32 -10.51
CA LYS A 324 -5.34 30.60 -11.24
C LYS A 324 -4.38 30.54 -12.43
N GLU A 325 -3.26 29.85 -12.29
CA GLU A 325 -2.25 29.69 -13.34
C GLU A 325 -2.69 28.70 -14.41
N ASN A 326 -3.28 27.57 -14.01
CA ASN A 326 -3.82 26.57 -14.92
C ASN A 326 -5.26 26.18 -14.55
N PRO A 327 -6.27 26.93 -15.04
CA PRO A 327 -7.68 26.72 -14.68
C PRO A 327 -8.32 25.41 -15.16
N LYS A 328 -7.60 24.63 -15.98
CA LYS A 328 -8.05 23.38 -16.60
C LYS A 328 -7.24 22.16 -16.17
N ASP A 329 -6.29 22.30 -15.24
CA ASP A 329 -5.55 21.17 -14.70
C ASP A 329 -6.48 20.26 -13.88
N LEU A 330 -6.65 19.02 -14.34
CA LEU A 330 -7.60 18.07 -13.75
C LEU A 330 -7.21 17.67 -12.33
N ASP A 331 -5.91 17.55 -12.05
CA ASP A 331 -5.42 17.15 -10.72
C ASP A 331 -5.62 18.28 -9.72
N ILE A 332 -5.29 19.52 -10.09
CA ILE A 332 -5.51 20.69 -9.23
C ILE A 332 -6.99 20.83 -8.89
N LEU A 333 -7.89 20.66 -9.87
CA LEU A 333 -9.33 20.70 -9.66
C LEU A 333 -9.79 19.60 -8.69
N ALA A 334 -9.29 18.37 -8.84
CA ALA A 334 -9.62 17.25 -7.97
C ALA A 334 -9.11 17.46 -6.53
N TYR A 335 -7.84 17.84 -6.36
CA TYR A 335 -7.27 18.14 -5.04
C TYR A 335 -7.98 19.30 -4.34
N LEU A 336 -8.33 20.35 -5.08
CA LEU A 336 -9.07 21.48 -4.52
C LEU A 336 -10.51 21.07 -4.14
N GLY A 337 -11.15 20.23 -4.95
CA GLY A 337 -12.46 19.64 -4.64
C GLY A 337 -12.45 18.89 -3.30
N ARG A 338 -11.47 18.01 -3.09
CA ARG A 338 -11.29 17.30 -1.81
C ARG A 338 -10.99 18.24 -0.65
N SER A 339 -10.17 19.26 -0.90
CA SER A 339 -9.89 20.27 0.13
C SER A 339 -11.15 21.03 0.55
N TYR A 340 -12.08 21.30 -0.37
CA TYR A 340 -13.40 21.84 -0.03
C TYR A 340 -14.28 20.83 0.73
N LEU A 341 -14.22 19.54 0.41
CA LEU A 341 -14.93 18.51 1.19
C LEU A 341 -14.46 18.45 2.64
N PHE A 342 -13.14 18.46 2.88
CA PHE A 342 -12.57 18.49 4.23
C PHE A 342 -13.01 19.73 5.03
N ARG A 343 -13.40 20.81 4.35
CA ARG A 343 -13.92 22.04 4.95
C ARG A 343 -15.45 22.07 5.05
N GLY A 344 -16.13 20.99 4.70
CA GLY A 344 -17.59 20.87 4.70
C GLY A 344 -18.30 21.56 3.52
N GLU A 345 -17.56 22.13 2.57
CA GLU A 345 -18.11 22.90 1.44
C GLU A 345 -18.51 21.99 0.26
N LYS A 346 -19.42 21.04 0.51
CA LYS A 346 -19.81 19.96 -0.44
C LYS A 346 -20.24 20.47 -1.82
N LYS A 347 -20.97 21.58 -1.89
CA LYS A 347 -21.43 22.18 -3.16
C LYS A 347 -20.26 22.64 -4.05
N LYS A 348 -19.25 23.28 -3.46
CA LYS A 348 -18.06 23.73 -4.21
C LYS A 348 -17.22 22.55 -4.67
N ALA A 349 -17.06 21.55 -3.81
CA ALA A 349 -16.37 20.31 -4.17
C ALA A 349 -17.01 19.62 -5.38
N ARG A 350 -18.34 19.40 -5.34
CA ARG A 350 -19.09 18.79 -6.44
C ARG A 350 -18.92 19.57 -7.75
N ALA A 351 -19.02 20.90 -7.70
CA ALA A 351 -18.84 21.74 -8.89
C ALA A 351 -17.44 21.59 -9.53
N LEU A 352 -16.39 21.42 -8.73
CA LEU A 352 -15.03 21.17 -9.22
C LEU A 352 -14.87 19.76 -9.79
N PHE A 353 -15.43 18.75 -9.12
CA PHE A 353 -15.46 17.38 -9.60
C PHE A 353 -16.19 17.24 -10.93
N GLU A 354 -17.39 17.80 -11.06
CA GLU A 354 -18.10 17.83 -12.34
C GLU A 354 -17.32 18.60 -13.41
N LYS A 355 -16.56 19.64 -13.04
CA LYS A 355 -15.67 20.34 -13.97
C LYS A 355 -14.53 19.43 -14.45
N VAL A 356 -13.97 18.57 -13.60
CA VAL A 356 -13.00 17.53 -14.01
C VAL A 356 -13.65 16.61 -15.05
N LEU A 357 -14.85 16.09 -14.78
CA LEU A 357 -15.55 15.19 -15.69
C LEU A 357 -15.82 15.84 -17.05
N ARG A 358 -16.23 17.12 -17.08
CA ARG A 358 -16.47 17.88 -18.33
C ARG A 358 -15.19 18.16 -19.12
N LEU A 359 -14.05 18.36 -18.46
CA LEU A 359 -12.79 18.70 -19.11
C LEU A 359 -11.98 17.46 -19.53
N SER A 360 -12.29 16.30 -18.96
CA SER A 360 -11.59 15.07 -19.27
C SER A 360 -11.81 14.62 -20.71
N LYS A 361 -10.73 14.19 -21.37
CA LYS A 361 -10.77 13.61 -22.72
C LYS A 361 -10.81 12.08 -22.73
N GLY A 362 -10.71 11.44 -21.56
CA GLY A 362 -10.71 9.99 -21.41
C GLY A 362 -10.84 9.56 -19.95
N PHE A 363 -10.68 8.27 -19.67
CA PHE A 363 -10.78 7.73 -18.32
C PHE A 363 -9.40 7.62 -17.66
N GLY A 364 -8.75 8.78 -17.51
CA GLY A 364 -7.47 8.88 -16.81
C GLY A 364 -7.63 8.83 -15.28
N PHE A 365 -6.49 8.82 -14.59
CA PHE A 365 -6.43 8.70 -13.13
C PHE A 365 -7.28 9.74 -12.38
N SER A 366 -7.19 11.03 -12.73
CA SER A 366 -7.97 12.09 -12.09
C SER A 366 -9.47 11.86 -12.28
N THR A 367 -9.88 11.41 -13.46
CA THR A 367 -11.28 11.09 -13.80
C THR A 367 -11.78 9.91 -12.97
N LEU A 368 -11.03 8.81 -12.90
CA LEU A 368 -11.34 7.66 -12.05
C LEU A 368 -11.52 8.10 -10.59
N SER A 369 -10.55 8.87 -10.06
CA SER A 369 -10.57 9.31 -8.67
C SER A 369 -11.78 10.19 -8.33
N VAL A 370 -12.21 11.06 -9.25
CA VAL A 370 -13.38 11.91 -9.07
C VAL A 370 -14.68 11.12 -9.19
N HIS A 371 -14.75 10.06 -10.00
CA HIS A 371 -15.91 9.15 -10.00
C HIS A 371 -16.06 8.47 -8.64
N LEU A 372 -14.97 8.03 -8.00
CA LEU A 372 -15.00 7.46 -6.64
C LEU A 372 -15.51 8.48 -5.63
N ASP A 373 -14.98 9.71 -5.66
CA ASP A 373 -15.40 10.78 -4.76
C ASP A 373 -16.89 11.12 -4.91
N LEU A 374 -17.36 11.27 -6.15
CA LEU A 374 -18.77 11.56 -6.44
C LEU A 374 -19.67 10.38 -6.06
N ALA A 375 -19.29 9.15 -6.38
CA ALA A 375 -20.04 7.96 -5.99
C ALA A 375 -20.22 7.88 -4.47
N PHE A 376 -19.14 8.07 -3.72
CA PHE A 376 -19.18 8.07 -2.26
C PHE A 376 -20.09 9.19 -1.73
N MET A 377 -19.96 10.41 -2.28
CA MET A 377 -20.82 11.53 -1.89
C MET A 377 -22.31 11.26 -2.13
N GLU A 378 -22.67 10.79 -3.33
CA GLU A 378 -24.07 10.49 -3.68
C GLU A 378 -24.62 9.35 -2.83
N GLY A 379 -23.82 8.30 -2.61
CA GLY A 379 -24.20 7.15 -1.76
C GLY A 379 -24.52 7.57 -0.34
N MET A 380 -23.66 8.38 0.28
CA MET A 380 -23.87 8.86 1.65
C MET A 380 -25.09 9.80 1.78
N GLU A 381 -25.44 10.51 0.70
CA GLU A 381 -26.66 11.31 0.58
C GLU A 381 -27.92 10.48 0.30
N GLY A 382 -27.79 9.17 0.09
CA GLY A 382 -28.91 8.25 -0.20
C GLY A 382 -29.29 8.18 -1.68
N ASN A 383 -28.52 8.80 -2.57
CA ASN A 383 -28.74 8.80 -4.02
C ASN A 383 -28.11 7.55 -4.66
N THR A 384 -28.57 6.36 -4.27
CA THR A 384 -27.98 5.06 -4.64
C THR A 384 -27.81 4.89 -6.14
N GLU A 385 -28.84 5.14 -6.95
CA GLU A 385 -28.78 4.96 -8.41
C GLU A 385 -27.65 5.78 -9.03
N LYS A 386 -27.56 7.06 -8.67
CA LYS A 386 -26.53 7.97 -9.18
C LYS A 386 -25.12 7.59 -8.72
N ALA A 387 -24.98 7.09 -7.49
CA ALA A 387 -23.72 6.54 -7.01
C ALA A 387 -23.28 5.35 -7.87
N LEU A 388 -24.20 4.43 -8.17
CA LEU A 388 -23.93 3.25 -8.99
C LEU A 388 -23.57 3.62 -10.44
N GLU A 389 -24.14 4.68 -11.01
CA GLU A 389 -23.73 5.19 -12.34
C GLU A 389 -22.24 5.58 -12.37
N TYR A 390 -21.77 6.30 -11.34
CA TYR A 390 -20.35 6.66 -11.26
C TYR A 390 -19.45 5.43 -11.08
N LEU A 391 -19.87 4.45 -10.27
CA LEU A 391 -19.11 3.21 -10.06
C LEU A 391 -19.12 2.29 -11.28
N ALA A 392 -20.20 2.28 -12.06
CA ALA A 392 -20.28 1.50 -13.29
C ALA A 392 -19.19 1.94 -14.29
N ARG A 393 -18.96 3.25 -14.41
CA ARG A 393 -17.87 3.80 -15.24
C ARG A 393 -16.51 3.30 -14.81
N ILE A 394 -16.23 3.25 -13.50
CA ILE A 394 -14.95 2.73 -13.01
C ILE A 394 -14.84 1.24 -13.32
N LYS A 395 -15.90 0.47 -13.08
CA LYS A 395 -15.94 -0.98 -13.31
C LYS A 395 -15.71 -1.36 -14.78
N GLU A 396 -16.17 -0.54 -15.73
CA GLU A 396 -15.90 -0.70 -17.17
C GLU A 396 -14.39 -0.62 -17.50
N HIS A 397 -13.62 0.13 -16.71
CA HIS A 397 -12.21 0.39 -16.94
C HIS A 397 -11.26 -0.44 -16.06
N ASP A 398 -11.57 -0.59 -14.76
CA ASP A 398 -10.78 -1.36 -13.82
C ASP A 398 -11.68 -2.04 -12.76
N PRO A 399 -12.12 -3.29 -13.01
CA PRO A 399 -12.95 -4.05 -12.07
C PRO A 399 -12.15 -4.64 -10.91
N TYR A 400 -10.81 -4.51 -10.89
CA TYR A 400 -9.94 -5.09 -9.86
C TYR A 400 -9.46 -4.03 -8.85
N LEU A 401 -10.04 -2.84 -8.87
CA LEU A 401 -9.70 -1.76 -7.95
C LEU A 401 -10.35 -1.99 -6.56
N PRO A 402 -9.59 -2.06 -5.45
CA PRO A 402 -10.15 -2.21 -4.10
C PRO A 402 -11.14 -1.09 -3.73
N ASP A 403 -10.79 0.15 -4.03
CA ASP A 403 -11.58 1.34 -3.71
C ASP A 403 -12.97 1.31 -4.36
N LEU A 404 -13.07 0.75 -5.58
CA LEU A 404 -14.35 0.57 -6.29
C LEU A 404 -15.31 -0.29 -5.47
N TRP A 405 -14.84 -1.46 -5.04
CA TRP A 405 -15.65 -2.42 -4.30
C TRP A 405 -15.96 -1.95 -2.88
N TYR A 406 -15.03 -1.23 -2.26
CA TYR A 406 -15.28 -0.58 -0.98
C TYR A 406 -16.41 0.45 -1.08
N VAL A 407 -16.43 1.30 -2.12
CA VAL A 407 -17.50 2.29 -2.30
C VAL A 407 -18.83 1.61 -2.66
N TYR A 408 -18.85 0.56 -3.48
CA TYR A 408 -20.05 -0.25 -3.67
C TYR A 408 -20.61 -0.74 -2.32
N GLY A 409 -19.74 -1.29 -1.47
CA GLY A 409 -20.13 -1.76 -0.14
C GLY A 409 -20.75 -0.64 0.70
N LYS A 410 -20.10 0.53 0.77
CA LYS A 410 -20.62 1.70 1.52
C LYS A 410 -21.93 2.24 0.97
N VAL A 411 -22.11 2.25 -0.36
CA VAL A 411 -23.36 2.67 -1.01
C VAL A 411 -24.50 1.72 -0.66
N TYR A 412 -24.28 0.40 -0.78
CA TYR A 412 -25.31 -0.59 -0.46
C TYR A 412 -25.61 -0.68 1.04
N GLU A 413 -24.59 -0.57 1.89
CA GLU A 413 -24.73 -0.47 3.35
C GLU A 413 -25.64 0.70 3.72
N ARG A 414 -25.42 1.88 3.10
CA ARG A 414 -26.26 3.06 3.32
C ARG A 414 -27.69 2.88 2.81
N ALA A 415 -27.88 2.09 1.75
CA ALA A 415 -29.19 1.74 1.21
C ALA A 415 -29.92 0.64 2.01
N GLY A 416 -29.26 -0.01 2.98
CA GLY A 416 -29.79 -1.16 3.72
C GLY A 416 -29.79 -2.47 2.92
N GLU A 417 -29.07 -2.52 1.80
CA GLU A 417 -28.93 -3.72 0.96
C GLU A 417 -27.77 -4.58 1.46
N TRP A 418 -27.93 -5.19 2.64
CA TRP A 418 -26.86 -5.85 3.40
C TRP A 418 -26.13 -6.96 2.65
N GLU A 419 -26.86 -7.76 1.87
CA GLU A 419 -26.27 -8.86 1.07
C GLU A 419 -25.30 -8.31 0.01
N LYS A 420 -25.73 -7.32 -0.78
CA LYS A 420 -24.87 -6.67 -1.79
C LYS A 420 -23.71 -5.91 -1.15
N ALA A 421 -23.94 -5.32 0.02
CA ALA A 421 -22.89 -4.66 0.78
C ALA A 421 -21.82 -5.66 1.21
N LEU A 422 -22.21 -6.80 1.79
CA LEU A 422 -21.30 -7.87 2.19
C LEU A 422 -20.50 -8.38 0.99
N GLU A 423 -21.16 -8.77 -0.10
CA GLU A 423 -20.48 -9.25 -1.32
C GLU A 423 -19.46 -8.24 -1.87
N SER A 424 -19.79 -6.95 -1.81
CA SER A 424 -18.92 -5.88 -2.28
C SER A 424 -17.70 -5.72 -1.39
N PHE A 425 -17.88 -5.75 -0.06
CA PHE A 425 -16.76 -5.69 0.87
C PHE A 425 -15.88 -6.95 0.81
N GLU A 426 -16.44 -8.14 0.63
CA GLU A 426 -15.67 -9.38 0.46
C GLU A 426 -14.80 -9.33 -0.81
N LYS A 427 -15.29 -8.72 -1.90
CA LYS A 427 -14.48 -8.51 -3.10
C LYS A 427 -13.22 -7.70 -2.83
N VAL A 428 -13.25 -6.74 -1.91
CA VAL A 428 -12.05 -5.98 -1.50
C VAL A 428 -10.95 -6.91 -1.00
N LEU A 429 -11.31 -8.00 -0.29
CA LEU A 429 -10.36 -8.99 0.22
C LEU A 429 -9.78 -9.92 -0.87
N THR A 430 -10.41 -9.96 -2.04
CA THR A 430 -10.00 -10.83 -3.16
C THR A 430 -9.15 -10.11 -4.20
N VAL A 431 -9.17 -8.77 -4.20
CA VAL A 431 -8.42 -7.96 -5.15
C VAL A 431 -7.08 -7.50 -4.56
N ASP A 432 -6.16 -7.15 -5.43
CA ASP A 432 -4.84 -6.66 -5.04
C ASP A 432 -4.93 -5.33 -4.30
N ALA A 433 -4.83 -5.39 -2.97
CA ALA A 433 -4.86 -4.23 -2.07
C ALA A 433 -3.83 -3.15 -2.44
N THR A 434 -2.72 -3.51 -3.08
CA THR A 434 -1.69 -2.56 -3.49
C THR A 434 -2.17 -1.63 -4.60
N LYS A 435 -3.24 -1.96 -5.32
CA LYS A 435 -3.85 -1.12 -6.35
C LYS A 435 -4.67 0.05 -5.80
N SER A 436 -4.85 0.15 -4.48
CA SER A 436 -5.70 1.17 -3.89
C SER A 436 -5.29 2.61 -4.24
N THR A 437 -6.27 3.49 -4.40
CA THR A 437 -6.10 4.92 -4.71
C THR A 437 -6.27 5.84 -3.50
N SER A 438 -6.32 5.28 -2.28
CA SER A 438 -6.75 5.90 -1.00
C SER A 438 -6.24 7.32 -0.65
N LEU A 439 -5.15 7.83 -1.25
CA LEU A 439 -4.72 9.24 -1.06
C LEU A 439 -5.40 10.25 -1.97
N MET A 440 -5.86 9.77 -3.11
CA MET A 440 -6.37 10.57 -4.20
C MET A 440 -7.87 10.51 -4.22
N VAL A 441 -8.49 10.11 -3.10
CA VAL A 441 -9.93 10.08 -2.89
C VAL A 441 -10.21 10.62 -1.48
N PHE A 442 -11.44 11.04 -1.24
CA PHE A 442 -11.85 11.67 0.00
C PHE A 442 -11.97 10.68 1.17
N PHE A 443 -12.25 9.40 0.87
CA PHE A 443 -12.38 8.32 1.83
C PHE A 443 -11.15 7.40 1.79
N ARG A 444 -11.04 6.47 2.74
CA ARG A 444 -9.94 5.50 2.80
C ARG A 444 -10.47 4.09 2.94
N VAL A 445 -9.73 3.12 2.40
CA VAL A 445 -9.96 1.70 2.66
C VAL A 445 -9.06 1.30 3.82
N ASP A 446 -9.60 1.30 5.04
CA ASP A 446 -8.95 0.76 6.22
C ASP A 446 -9.43 -0.68 6.44
N PHE A 447 -8.50 -1.61 6.66
CA PHE A 447 -8.84 -3.04 6.78
C PHE A 447 -9.54 -3.36 8.11
N ALA A 448 -9.25 -2.65 9.20
CA ALA A 448 -10.02 -2.81 10.43
C ALA A 448 -11.46 -2.32 10.21
N ASP A 449 -11.63 -1.14 9.60
CA ASP A 449 -12.96 -0.60 9.27
C ASP A 449 -13.72 -1.49 8.27
N LEU A 450 -13.02 -2.08 7.30
CA LEU A 450 -13.59 -3.04 6.35
C LEU A 450 -14.12 -4.28 7.07
N HIS A 451 -13.34 -4.86 7.99
CA HIS A 451 -13.76 -6.03 8.76
C HIS A 451 -14.89 -5.68 9.74
N VAL A 452 -14.91 -4.48 10.31
CA VAL A 452 -16.06 -3.98 11.08
C VAL A 452 -17.31 -3.89 10.20
N ALA A 453 -17.20 -3.34 8.99
CA ALA A 453 -18.34 -3.25 8.07
C ALA A 453 -18.84 -4.64 7.63
N LEU A 454 -17.93 -5.58 7.36
CA LEU A 454 -18.28 -6.98 7.07
C LEU A 454 -19.02 -7.64 8.24
N ALA A 455 -18.53 -7.44 9.47
CA ALA A 455 -19.17 -7.97 10.68
C ALA A 455 -20.59 -7.40 10.86
N GLN A 456 -20.76 -6.10 10.62
CA GLN A 456 -22.06 -5.42 10.70
C GLN A 456 -23.03 -5.95 9.63
N CYS A 457 -22.61 -6.04 8.37
CA CYS A 457 -23.44 -6.60 7.30
C CYS A 457 -23.85 -8.04 7.60
N ALA A 458 -22.92 -8.89 8.05
CA ALA A 458 -23.22 -10.28 8.42
C ALA A 458 -24.25 -10.36 9.57
N ALA A 459 -24.08 -9.53 10.61
CA ALA A 459 -25.03 -9.48 11.72
C ALA A 459 -26.42 -8.98 11.29
N MET A 460 -26.49 -7.99 10.40
CA MET A 460 -27.79 -7.50 9.87
C MET A 460 -28.52 -8.55 9.03
N MET A 461 -27.80 -9.56 8.52
CA MET A 461 -28.38 -10.72 7.85
C MET A 461 -28.67 -11.90 8.79
N GLY A 462 -28.34 -11.77 10.08
CA GLY A 462 -28.50 -12.85 11.07
C GLY A 462 -27.43 -13.95 11.01
N ASP A 463 -26.34 -13.74 10.27
CA ASP A 463 -25.20 -14.66 10.24
C ASP A 463 -24.21 -14.31 11.36
N GLU A 464 -24.55 -14.74 12.58
CA GLU A 464 -23.79 -14.42 13.78
C GLU A 464 -22.40 -15.07 13.80
N GLU A 465 -22.23 -16.20 13.11
CA GLU A 465 -20.93 -16.88 13.00
C GLU A 465 -19.96 -16.07 12.13
N LYS A 466 -20.42 -15.61 10.95
CA LYS A 466 -19.62 -14.71 10.11
C LYS A 466 -19.39 -13.38 10.80
N ALA A 467 -20.38 -12.82 11.50
CA ALA A 467 -20.24 -11.57 12.23
C ALA A 467 -19.11 -11.65 13.26
N GLU A 468 -19.06 -12.71 14.07
CA GLU A 468 -17.97 -12.94 15.03
C GLU A 468 -16.62 -13.12 14.30
N CYS A 469 -16.59 -13.90 13.21
CA CYS A 469 -15.37 -14.13 12.45
C CYS A 469 -14.74 -12.82 11.94
N TYR A 470 -15.53 -11.95 11.30
CA TYR A 470 -15.04 -10.67 10.81
C TYR A 470 -14.68 -9.72 11.96
N ALA A 471 -15.43 -9.72 13.06
CA ALA A 471 -15.10 -8.87 14.21
C ALA A 471 -13.75 -9.26 14.85
N ARG A 472 -13.43 -10.56 14.89
CA ARG A 472 -12.11 -11.03 15.34
C ARG A 472 -10.99 -10.60 14.40
N LYS A 473 -11.20 -10.65 13.08
CA LYS A 473 -10.23 -10.12 12.10
C LYS A 473 -10.00 -8.61 12.27
N ALA A 474 -11.06 -7.84 12.54
CA ALA A 474 -10.91 -6.42 12.86
C ALA A 474 -10.02 -6.22 14.12
N PHE A 475 -10.22 -7.04 15.14
CA PHE A 475 -9.42 -7.04 16.37
C PHE A 475 -7.94 -7.41 16.13
N GLU A 476 -7.66 -8.37 15.25
CA GLU A 476 -6.28 -8.71 14.86
C GLU A 476 -5.54 -7.52 14.23
N HIS A 477 -6.24 -6.67 13.48
CA HIS A 477 -5.68 -5.46 12.90
C HIS A 477 -5.46 -4.34 13.93
N CYS A 478 -6.42 -4.11 14.83
CA CYS A 478 -6.41 -2.97 15.76
C CYS A 478 -6.88 -3.36 17.19
N PRO A 479 -6.04 -4.07 17.97
CA PRO A 479 -6.47 -4.69 19.23
C PRO A 479 -6.68 -3.72 20.41
N GLU A 480 -6.24 -2.46 20.30
CA GLU A 480 -6.50 -1.41 21.31
C GLU A 480 -7.34 -0.27 20.75
N ASP A 481 -8.09 -0.50 19.66
CA ASP A 481 -9.11 0.46 19.24
C ASP A 481 -10.41 0.22 20.04
N PRO A 482 -10.92 1.21 20.80
CA PRO A 482 -12.14 1.04 21.59
C PRO A 482 -13.37 0.65 20.76
N GLY A 483 -13.48 1.14 19.52
CA GLY A 483 -14.57 0.83 18.61
C GLY A 483 -14.54 -0.62 18.12
N VAL A 484 -13.37 -1.11 17.72
CA VAL A 484 -13.14 -2.51 17.33
C VAL A 484 -13.44 -3.47 18.49
N LEU A 485 -12.94 -3.16 19.69
CA LEU A 485 -13.22 -3.95 20.90
C LEU A 485 -14.72 -4.01 21.21
N ASN A 486 -15.42 -2.87 21.10
CA ASN A 486 -16.87 -2.80 21.28
C ASN A 486 -17.63 -3.63 20.24
N ASN A 487 -17.23 -3.55 18.96
CA ASN A 487 -17.88 -4.32 17.89
C ASN A 487 -17.68 -5.83 18.06
N LEU A 488 -16.48 -6.27 18.48
CA LEU A 488 -16.22 -7.66 18.83
C LEU A 488 -17.08 -8.11 20.01
N ALA A 489 -17.18 -7.30 21.06
CA ALA A 489 -18.05 -7.62 22.20
C ALA A 489 -19.51 -7.80 21.77
N ILE A 490 -20.06 -6.91 20.92
CA ILE A 490 -21.43 -7.05 20.42
C ILE A 490 -21.62 -8.38 19.67
N ALA A 491 -20.69 -8.77 18.81
CA ALA A 491 -20.76 -10.06 18.11
C ALA A 491 -20.74 -11.25 19.08
N LEU A 492 -19.92 -11.17 20.14
CA LEU A 492 -19.85 -12.19 21.18
C LEU A 492 -21.13 -12.29 22.01
N ILE A 493 -21.76 -11.16 22.35
CA ILE A 493 -23.05 -11.13 23.05
C ILE A 493 -24.11 -11.89 22.24
N ARG A 494 -24.20 -11.64 20.94
CA ARG A 494 -25.16 -12.33 20.04
C ARG A 494 -24.93 -13.84 19.94
N ARG A 495 -23.70 -14.28 20.21
CA ARG A 495 -23.30 -15.69 20.29
C ARG A 495 -23.44 -16.30 21.69
N GLY A 496 -23.97 -15.56 22.67
CA GLY A 496 -24.13 -16.00 24.04
C GLY A 496 -22.82 -16.09 24.83
N ARG A 497 -21.76 -15.41 24.38
CA ARG A 497 -20.43 -15.40 25.03
C ARG A 497 -20.26 -14.17 25.91
N ALA A 498 -21.16 -14.02 26.90
CA ALA A 498 -21.29 -12.83 27.72
C ALA A 498 -20.03 -12.50 28.53
N GLU A 499 -19.37 -13.50 29.13
CA GLU A 499 -18.16 -13.29 29.94
C GLU A 499 -17.01 -12.68 29.11
N GLU A 500 -16.75 -13.24 27.93
CA GLU A 500 -15.71 -12.73 27.03
C GLU A 500 -16.05 -11.34 26.48
N ALA A 501 -17.34 -11.09 26.17
CA ALA A 501 -17.80 -9.78 25.74
C ALA A 501 -17.59 -8.70 26.81
N GLU A 502 -17.84 -9.04 28.08
CA GLU A 502 -17.64 -8.15 29.22
C GLU A 502 -16.18 -7.71 29.33
N GLU A 503 -15.21 -8.64 29.19
CA GLU A 503 -13.78 -8.32 29.24
C GLU A 503 -13.36 -7.31 28.16
N TYR A 504 -13.86 -7.49 26.93
CA TYR A 504 -13.56 -6.57 25.83
C TYR A 504 -14.19 -5.20 26.02
N LEU A 505 -15.43 -5.12 26.52
CA LEU A 505 -16.08 -3.84 26.85
C LEU A 505 -15.35 -3.10 27.97
N GLU A 506 -14.91 -3.80 29.01
CA GLU A 506 -14.14 -3.20 30.09
C GLU A 506 -12.76 -2.71 29.61
N ARG A 507 -12.11 -3.46 28.71
CA ARG A 507 -10.86 -3.01 28.07
C ARG A 507 -11.10 -1.76 27.23
N ALA A 508 -12.16 -1.74 26.43
CA ALA A 508 -12.51 -0.58 25.62
C ALA A 508 -12.77 0.67 26.50
N LEU A 509 -13.42 0.50 27.66
CA LEU A 509 -13.64 1.59 28.64
C LEU A 509 -12.38 2.01 29.40
N ARG A 510 -11.35 1.18 29.49
CA ARG A 510 -10.04 1.62 30.02
C ARG A 510 -9.34 2.57 29.04
N LEU A 511 -9.55 2.34 27.74
CA LEU A 511 -8.95 3.12 26.66
C LEU A 511 -9.76 4.40 26.36
N ASP A 512 -11.08 4.34 26.41
CA ASP A 512 -11.99 5.47 26.25
C ASP A 512 -13.07 5.50 27.36
N PRO A 513 -12.74 6.02 28.56
CA PRO A 513 -13.61 5.95 29.74
C PRO A 513 -14.95 6.71 29.63
N GLY A 514 -15.05 7.65 28.69
CA GLY A 514 -16.21 8.52 28.50
C GLY A 514 -17.15 8.07 27.38
N ASN A 515 -16.89 6.94 26.73
CA ASN A 515 -17.67 6.50 25.58
C ASN A 515 -19.09 6.01 25.97
N GLY A 516 -20.10 6.84 25.71
CA GLY A 516 -21.50 6.53 26.06
C GLY A 516 -22.03 5.26 25.39
N THR A 517 -21.60 4.95 24.16
CA THR A 517 -22.03 3.74 23.44
C THR A 517 -21.52 2.48 24.12
N ILE A 518 -20.23 2.46 24.47
CA ILE A 518 -19.58 1.30 25.11
C ILE A 518 -20.15 1.10 26.53
N LEU A 519 -20.35 2.20 27.27
CA LEU A 519 -21.02 2.17 28.57
C LEU A 519 -22.43 1.61 28.47
N GLY A 520 -23.22 2.02 27.47
CA GLY A 520 -24.56 1.51 27.21
C GLY A 520 -24.58 0.01 26.94
N ASN A 521 -23.68 -0.48 26.08
CA ASN A 521 -23.58 -1.91 25.76
C ASN A 521 -23.18 -2.75 26.97
N LEU A 522 -22.21 -2.27 27.78
CA LEU A 522 -21.82 -2.96 29.01
C LEU A 522 -22.94 -2.98 30.05
N LEU A 523 -23.65 -1.87 30.22
CA LEU A 523 -24.80 -1.80 31.13
C LEU A 523 -25.90 -2.77 30.74
N GLN A 524 -26.23 -2.83 29.45
CA GLN A 524 -27.21 -3.76 28.93
C GLN A 524 -26.80 -5.21 29.21
N LEU A 525 -25.56 -5.58 28.88
CA LEU A 525 -25.02 -6.91 29.14
C LEU A 525 -25.09 -7.29 30.63
N LEU A 526 -24.66 -6.39 31.52
CA LEU A 526 -24.68 -6.64 32.97
C LEU A 526 -26.10 -6.82 33.52
N VAL A 527 -27.09 -6.09 32.99
CA VAL A 527 -28.49 -6.24 33.39
C VAL A 527 -29.05 -7.58 32.91
N GLU A 528 -28.78 -7.95 31.65
CA GLU A 528 -29.19 -9.23 31.07
C GLU A 528 -28.60 -10.43 31.84
N GLU A 529 -27.35 -10.31 32.30
CA GLU A 529 -26.66 -11.31 33.14
C GLU A 529 -27.04 -11.24 34.63
N GLY A 530 -27.95 -10.34 35.04
CA GLY A 530 -28.38 -10.19 36.44
C GLY A 530 -27.34 -9.55 37.38
N LYS A 531 -26.26 -8.98 36.86
CA LYS A 531 -25.16 -8.32 37.61
C LYS A 531 -25.52 -6.87 38.00
N ILE A 532 -26.66 -6.69 38.66
CA ILE A 532 -27.31 -5.38 38.88
C ILE A 532 -26.43 -4.39 39.68
N ASP A 533 -25.69 -4.84 40.69
CA ASP A 533 -24.87 -3.93 41.50
C ASP A 533 -23.64 -3.40 40.73
N ARG A 534 -23.06 -4.21 39.85
CA ARG A 534 -22.04 -3.74 38.91
C ARG A 534 -22.63 -2.78 37.89
N ALA A 535 -23.81 -3.07 37.35
CA ALA A 535 -24.49 -2.16 36.43
C ALA A 535 -24.71 -0.77 37.04
N LYS A 536 -25.15 -0.68 38.31
CA LYS A 536 -25.32 0.62 39.00
C LYS A 536 -24.04 1.46 39.02
N SER A 537 -22.86 0.83 39.17
CA SER A 537 -21.58 1.55 39.22
C SER A 537 -21.21 2.23 37.89
N TYR A 538 -21.62 1.67 36.76
CA TYR A 538 -21.41 2.25 35.43
C TYR A 538 -22.51 3.24 35.02
N LEU A 539 -23.70 3.16 35.63
CA LEU A 539 -24.84 4.02 35.31
C LEU A 539 -24.63 5.48 35.70
N VAL A 540 -23.86 5.73 36.77
CA VAL A 540 -23.42 7.07 37.17
C VAL A 540 -22.51 7.67 36.09
N ARG A 541 -21.54 6.88 35.59
CA ARG A 541 -20.62 7.30 34.52
C ARG A 541 -21.32 7.56 33.18
N LEU A 542 -22.35 6.78 32.85
CA LEU A 542 -23.16 7.00 31.65
C LEU A 542 -23.97 8.30 31.74
N ARG A 543 -24.51 8.65 32.91
CA ARG A 543 -25.21 9.93 33.10
C ARG A 543 -24.26 11.12 32.91
N GLU A 544 -23.03 11.00 33.40
CA GLU A 544 -22.01 12.05 33.25
C GLU A 544 -21.54 12.21 31.79
N SER A 545 -21.57 11.15 30.96
CA SER A 545 -21.16 11.22 29.56
C SER A 545 -22.23 11.78 28.61
N LEU A 546 -23.51 11.80 29.03
CA LEU A 546 -24.62 12.27 28.21
C LEU A 546 -24.95 13.77 28.37
N GLY A 547 -24.38 14.45 29.38
CA GLY A 547 -24.61 15.87 29.65
C GLY A 547 -25.84 16.15 30.50
#